data_AF-A0A5N5SJS5-F1
#
_entry.id   AF-A0A5N5SJS5-F1
#
_cell.length_a   1.000
_cell.length_b   1.000
_cell.length_c   1.000
_cell.angle_alpha   90.00
_cell.angle_beta   90.00
_cell.angle_gamma   90.00
#
_symmetry.space_group_name_H-M   'P 1'
#
loop_
_entity.id
_entity.type
_entity.pdbx_description
1 polymer ?
#
loop_
_entity_poly.entity_id
_entity_poly.type
_entity_poly.pdbx_seq_one_letter_code
_entity_poly.pdbx_strand_id
1 'polypeptide(L)'
;TDGKHDFRVWNSQLLGYAGYKNPDGTITGDPLNAEFTEVCQNLGWKGKGGRWDILPLVLSADGQDPEWFDIPPEMILEVHFSHPE
;
A
#
# COMPACT_ATOMS: atom_id res chain seq x y z
N THR A 1 -16.75 -11.39 17.59
CA THR A 1 -17.00 -12.77 18.08
C THR A 1 -15.67 -13.31 18.60
N ASP A 2 -15.42 -14.61 18.62
CA ASP A 2 -14.27 -15.33 19.22
C ASP A 2 -12.83 -14.92 18.77
N GLY A 3 -12.62 -13.77 18.12
CA GLY A 3 -11.33 -13.27 17.62
C GLY A 3 -10.81 -13.99 16.36
N LYS A 4 -11.53 -15.00 15.86
CA LYS A 4 -11.17 -15.75 14.64
C LYS A 4 -11.88 -15.22 13.39
N HIS A 5 -12.80 -14.29 13.56
CA HIS A 5 -13.74 -13.81 12.54
C HIS A 5 -13.65 -12.27 12.41
N ASP A 6 -12.45 -11.73 12.64
CA ASP A 6 -12.24 -10.29 12.68
C ASP A 6 -12.19 -9.68 11.28
N PHE A 7 -12.62 -8.43 11.19
CA PHE A 7 -12.43 -7.59 10.01
C PHE A 7 -11.19 -6.74 10.21
N ARG A 8 -10.29 -6.72 9.21
CA ARG A 8 -9.05 -5.95 9.28
C ARG A 8 -8.77 -5.23 7.97
N VAL A 9 -8.45 -3.94 8.10
CA VAL A 9 -7.68 -3.20 7.11
C VAL A 9 -6.22 -3.36 7.52
N TRP A 10 -5.40 -3.96 6.67
CA TRP A 10 -4.00 -4.23 6.99
C TRP A 10 -3.13 -3.00 6.79
N ASN A 11 -3.55 -2.08 5.93
CA ASN A 11 -2.88 -0.81 5.73
C ASN A 11 -2.90 0.03 7.02
N SER A 12 -1.81 0.74 7.29
CA SER A 12 -1.73 1.72 8.37
C SER A 12 -2.57 2.97 8.09
N GLN A 13 -2.70 3.34 6.82
CA GLN A 13 -3.51 4.44 6.30
C GLN A 13 -4.24 3.97 5.02
N LEU A 14 -5.44 4.50 4.75
CA LEU A 14 -6.19 4.14 3.54
C LEU A 14 -5.44 4.50 2.25
N LEU A 15 -4.71 5.62 2.27
CA LEU A 15 -3.83 6.06 1.20
C LEU A 15 -2.41 6.12 1.75
N GLY A 16 -1.50 5.37 1.13
CA GLY A 16 -0.08 5.38 1.45
C GLY A 16 0.73 5.11 0.19
N TYR A 17 1.90 5.74 0.08
CA TYR A 17 2.82 5.46 -1.03
C TYR A 17 3.63 4.19 -0.75
N ALA A 18 3.86 3.39 -1.79
CA ALA A 18 4.67 2.19 -1.72
C ALA A 18 6.15 2.52 -1.47
N GLY A 19 6.87 1.56 -0.90
CA GLY A 19 8.32 1.58 -0.69
C GLY A 19 8.94 0.31 -1.27
N TYR A 20 9.77 0.45 -2.30
CA TYR A 20 10.41 -0.68 -2.98
C TYR A 20 11.87 -0.78 -2.54
N LYS A 21 12.25 -1.90 -1.90
CA LYS A 21 13.65 -2.17 -1.56
C LYS A 21 14.42 -2.55 -2.82
N ASN A 22 15.48 -1.81 -3.11
CA ASN A 22 16.35 -2.02 -4.27
C ASN A 22 17.50 -2.99 -3.93
N PRO A 23 18.12 -3.66 -4.93
CA PRO A 23 19.22 -4.58 -4.70
C PRO A 23 20.46 -3.97 -4.03
N ASP A 24 20.65 -2.66 -4.16
CA ASP A 24 21.76 -1.91 -3.55
C ASP A 24 21.48 -1.47 -2.09
N GLY A 25 20.32 -1.85 -1.54
CA GLY A 25 19.89 -1.50 -0.18
C GLY A 25 19.19 -0.15 -0.06
N THR A 26 19.06 0.61 -1.16
CA THR A 26 18.25 1.84 -1.18
C THR A 26 16.75 1.51 -1.25
N ILE A 27 15.89 2.50 -1.00
CA ILE A 27 14.44 2.35 -1.14
C ILE A 27 13.91 3.41 -2.11
N THR A 28 13.13 2.98 -3.10
CA THR A 28 12.34 3.85 -3.98
C THR A 28 10.96 4.06 -3.37
N GLY A 29 10.53 5.30 -3.18
CA GLY A 29 9.21 5.61 -2.61
C GLY A 29 9.27 5.95 -1.12
N ASP A 30 8.33 5.43 -0.34
CA ASP A 30 8.23 5.67 1.11
C ASP A 30 8.86 4.51 1.92
N PRO A 31 10.01 4.73 2.61
CA PRO A 31 10.63 3.72 3.45
C PRO A 31 9.74 3.18 4.56
N LEU A 32 8.78 3.97 5.06
CA LEU A 32 7.87 3.54 6.13
C LEU A 32 7.01 2.35 5.70
N ASN A 33 6.68 2.29 4.41
CA ASN A 33 5.79 1.27 3.86
C ASN A 33 6.54 0.12 3.18
N ALA A 34 7.87 0.05 3.29
CA ALA A 34 8.67 -0.92 2.52
C ALA A 34 8.32 -2.38 2.83
N GLU A 35 8.14 -2.74 4.09
CA GLU A 35 7.73 -4.09 4.49
C GLU A 35 6.31 -4.42 4.04
N PHE A 36 5.38 -3.46 4.17
CA PHE A 36 4.00 -3.66 3.74
C PHE A 36 3.87 -3.75 2.21
N THR A 37 4.73 -3.03 1.48
CA THR A 37 4.82 -3.12 0.01
C THR A 37 5.22 -4.52 -0.42
N GLU A 38 6.18 -5.15 0.27
CA GLU A 38 6.56 -6.55 0.02
C GLU A 38 5.40 -7.51 0.29
N VAL A 39 4.61 -7.29 1.35
CA VAL A 39 3.39 -8.07 1.61
C VAL A 39 2.41 -7.95 0.44
N CYS A 40 2.16 -6.73 -0.05
CA CYS A 40 1.29 -6.51 -1.22
C CYS A 40 1.82 -7.26 -2.45
N GLN A 41 3.12 -7.18 -2.73
CA GLN A 41 3.75 -7.89 -3.86
C GLN A 41 3.65 -9.42 -3.73
N ASN A 42 3.80 -9.95 -2.52
CA ASN A 42 3.65 -11.38 -2.24
C ASN A 42 2.20 -11.87 -2.42
N LEU A 43 1.21 -11.00 -2.17
CA LEU A 43 -0.21 -11.26 -2.50
C LEU A 43 -0.51 -11.11 -4.00
N GLY A 44 0.49 -10.73 -4.81
CA GLY A 44 0.39 -10.65 -6.26
C GLY A 44 0.12 -9.25 -6.80
N TRP A 45 0.06 -8.21 -5.95
CA TRP A 45 -0.04 -6.83 -6.40
C TRP A 45 1.22 -6.41 -7.17
N LYS A 46 1.03 -5.65 -8.24
CA LYS A 46 2.12 -5.16 -9.09
C LYS A 46 2.02 -3.65 -9.24
N GLY A 47 2.72 -2.93 -8.37
CA GLY A 47 2.91 -1.50 -8.53
C GLY A 47 3.75 -1.14 -9.76
N LYS A 48 3.84 0.15 -10.07
CA LYS A 48 4.61 0.67 -11.22
C LYS A 48 6.12 0.75 -10.94
N GLY A 49 6.53 0.59 -9.68
CA GLY A 49 7.90 0.76 -9.21
C GLY A 49 8.31 2.22 -9.01
N GLY A 50 7.35 3.14 -8.95
CA GLY A 50 7.56 4.58 -8.85
C GLY A 50 7.65 5.09 -7.42
N ARG A 51 8.15 6.32 -7.25
CA ARG A 51 8.26 6.99 -5.93
C ARG A 51 6.89 7.31 -5.30
N TRP A 52 5.85 7.45 -6.12
CA TRP A 52 4.52 7.91 -5.71
C TRP A 52 3.44 6.89 -6.06
N ASP A 53 3.79 5.60 -6.09
CA ASP A 53 2.80 4.55 -6.31
C ASP A 53 1.90 4.43 -5.10
N ILE A 54 0.59 4.59 -5.28
CA ILE A 54 -0.40 4.35 -4.22
C ILE A 54 -0.52 2.85 -3.98
N LEU A 55 -0.41 2.44 -2.71
CA LEU A 55 -0.64 1.07 -2.28
C LEU A 55 -2.09 0.63 -2.50
N PRO A 56 -2.33 -0.67 -2.74
CA PRO A 56 -3.68 -1.20 -2.75
C PRO A 56 -4.23 -1.25 -1.32
N LEU A 57 -5.54 -1.35 -1.16
CA LEU A 57 -6.13 -1.77 0.11
C LEU A 57 -5.95 -3.27 0.27
N VAL A 58 -5.45 -3.71 1.42
CA VAL A 58 -5.37 -5.11 1.80
C VAL A 58 -6.35 -5.37 2.93
N LEU A 59 -7.36 -6.18 2.64
CA LEU A 59 -8.54 -6.34 3.49
C LEU A 59 -8.77 -7.81 3.83
N SER A 60 -9.07 -8.08 5.11
CA SER A 60 -9.59 -9.36 5.57
C SER A 60 -11.01 -9.17 6.11
N ALA A 61 -11.91 -10.06 5.74
CA ALA A 61 -13.28 -10.12 6.23
C ALA A 61 -13.52 -11.48 6.89
N ASP A 62 -14.22 -11.47 8.03
CA ASP A 62 -14.61 -12.71 8.73
C ASP A 62 -13.44 -13.69 8.97
N GLY A 63 -12.25 -13.15 9.28
CA GLY A 63 -11.04 -13.94 9.53
C GLY A 63 -10.44 -14.66 8.31
N GLN A 64 -10.94 -14.40 7.11
CA GLN A 64 -10.40 -14.95 5.87
C GLN A 64 -9.04 -14.32 5.51
N ASP A 65 -8.29 -15.01 4.65
CA ASP A 65 -7.03 -14.53 4.10
C ASP A 65 -7.19 -13.15 3.46
N PRO A 66 -6.17 -12.28 3.53
CA PRO A 66 -6.25 -10.94 2.98
C PRO A 66 -6.29 -10.95 1.46
N GLU A 67 -7.16 -10.11 0.90
CA GLU A 67 -7.21 -9.80 -0.53
C GLU A 67 -6.81 -8.35 -0.78
N TRP A 68 -6.14 -8.08 -1.90
CA TRP A 68 -5.75 -6.73 -2.28
C TRP A 68 -6.70 -6.14 -3.33
N PHE A 69 -6.94 -4.83 -3.25
CA PHE A 69 -7.81 -4.08 -4.14
C PHE A 69 -7.17 -2.75 -4.50
N ASP A 70 -7.02 -2.45 -5.78
CA ASP A 70 -6.61 -1.11 -6.21
C ASP A 70 -7.72 -0.11 -5.90
N ILE A 71 -7.32 1.10 -5.50
CA ILE A 71 -8.22 2.21 -5.30
C ILE A 71 -8.38 2.93 -6.65
N PRO A 72 -9.62 3.08 -7.17
CA PRO A 72 -9.87 3.84 -8.38
C PRO A 72 -9.19 5.23 -8.36
N PRO A 73 -8.36 5.57 -9.37
CA PRO A 73 -7.56 6.80 -9.37
C PRO A 73 -8.37 8.09 -9.18
N GLU A 74 -9.61 8.12 -9.66
CA GLU A 74 -10.52 9.26 -9.50
C GLU A 74 -10.95 9.54 -8.05
N MET A 75 -10.76 8.57 -7.14
CA MET A 75 -10.99 8.75 -5.70
C MET A 75 -9.74 9.22 -4.97
N ILE A 76 -8.59 9.30 -5.65
CA ILE A 76 -7.32 9.71 -5.07
C ILE A 76 -7.03 11.14 -5.50
N LEU A 77 -7.03 12.06 -4.53
CA LEU A 77 -6.60 13.45 -4.74
C LEU A 77 -5.13 13.60 -4.34
N GLU A 78 -4.27 13.79 -5.32
CA GLU A 78 -2.87 14.17 -5.12
C GLU A 78 -2.66 15.65 -5.46
N VAL A 79 -1.81 16.32 -4.70
CA VAL A 79 -1.42 17.71 -4.97
C VAL A 79 0.06 17.74 -5.30
N HIS A 80 0.38 18.24 -6.50
CA HIS A 80 1.77 18.48 -6.88
C HIS A 80 2.29 19.66 -6.07
N PHE A 81 3.35 19.43 -5.30
CA PHE A 81 3.98 20.50 -4.53
C PHE A 81 4.83 21.36 -5.44
N SER A 82 4.60 22.67 -5.38
CA SER A 82 5.41 23.71 -6.01
C SER A 82 5.70 24.80 -4.98
N HIS A 83 6.92 25.32 -4.99
CA HIS A 83 7.21 26.55 -4.24
C HIS A 83 6.54 27.73 -4.96
N PRO A 84 5.99 28.72 -4.24
CA PRO A 84 5.32 29.87 -4.86
C PRO A 84 6.26 30.79 -5.67
N GLU A 85 7.58 30.75 -5.42
CA GLU A 85 8.63 31.48 -6.15
C GLU A 85 9.89 30.63 -6.40
#